data_AF-A0A1D7QSM8-F1
#
_entry.id   AF-A0A1D7QSM8-F1
#
_cell.length_a   1.000
_cell.length_b   1.000
_cell.length_c   1.000
_cell.angle_alpha   90.00
_cell.angle_beta   90.00
_cell.angle_gamma   90.00
#
_symmetry.space_group_name_H-M   'P 1'
#
loop_
_entity.id
_entity.type
_entity.pdbx_description
1 polymer ?
#
loop_
_entity_poly.entity_id
_entity_poly.type
_entity_poly.pdbx_seq_one_letter_code
_entity_poly.pdbx_strand_id
1 'polypeptide(L)' 'MEQAMHQSHGIGYAEYNQKLEERIRVEQERDKEYVKSNNMVDELQRQVHGG' A
#
# COMPACT_ATOMS: atom_id res chain seq x y z
N MET A 1 -14.14 -3.43 -3.12
CA MET A 1 -13.00 -2.84 -3.85
C MET A 1 -13.27 -1.38 -4.20
N GLU A 2 -14.41 -1.06 -4.84
CA GLU A 2 -14.81 0.32 -5.17
C GLU A 2 -14.71 1.30 -3.99
N GLN A 3 -15.41 1.01 -2.89
CA GLN A 3 -15.42 1.85 -1.69
C GLN A 3 -14.01 2.02 -1.08
N ALA A 4 -13.20 0.96 -1.07
CA ALA A 4 -11.85 0.99 -0.54
C ALA A 4 -10.91 1.84 -1.42
N MET A 5 -11.00 1.72 -2.74
CA MET A 5 -10.24 2.55 -3.67
C MET A 5 -10.59 4.04 -3.51
N HIS A 6 -11.87 4.36 -3.37
CA HIS A 6 -12.30 5.73 -3.12
C HIS A 6 -11.79 6.27 -1.78
N GLN A 7 -11.82 5.46 -0.72
CA GLN A 7 -11.36 5.87 0.61
C GLN A 7 -9.84 6.01 0.69
N SER A 8 -9.08 5.09 0.08
CA SER A 8 -7.62 5.02 0.20
C SER A 8 -6.89 5.86 -0.83
N HIS A 9 -7.40 5.92 -2.07
CA HIS A 9 -6.67 6.53 -3.20
C HIS A 9 -7.49 7.61 -3.94
N GLY A 10 -8.71 7.90 -3.48
CA GLY A 10 -9.57 8.96 -4.04
C GLY A 10 -10.19 8.62 -5.40
N ILE A 11 -9.99 7.42 -5.93
CA ILE A 11 -10.44 7.01 -7.26
C ILE A 11 -11.32 5.76 -7.21
N GLY A 12 -12.17 5.62 -8.23
CA GLY A 12 -12.98 4.42 -8.41
C GLY A 12 -12.20 3.28 -9.07
N TYR A 13 -12.77 2.07 -9.04
CA TYR A 13 -12.13 0.89 -9.66
C TYR A 13 -11.99 1.02 -11.19
N ALA A 14 -12.97 1.66 -11.84
CA ALA A 14 -12.94 1.88 -13.27
C ALA A 14 -11.77 2.79 -13.67
N GLU A 15 -11.52 3.86 -12.90
CA GLU A 15 -10.43 4.80 -13.14
C GLU A 15 -9.06 4.16 -12.93
N TYR A 16 -8.91 3.39 -11.84
CA TYR A 16 -7.73 2.54 -11.61
C TYR A 16 -7.46 1.56 -12.76
N ASN A 17 -8.51 1.00 -13.38
CA ASN A 17 -8.34 0.01 -14.43
C ASN A 17 -8.09 0.55 -15.83
N GLN A 18 -8.64 1.73 -16.12
CA GLN A 18 -8.60 2.30 -17.47
C GLN A 18 -7.45 3.29 -17.65
N LYS A 19 -6.96 3.91 -16.56
CA LYS A 19 -5.87 4.88 -16.60
C LYS A 19 -4.58 4.27 -16.05
N LEU A 20 -3.61 4.05 -16.93
CA LEU A 20 -2.31 3.47 -16.55
C LEU A 20 -1.59 4.32 -15.50
N GLU A 21 -1.64 5.63 -15.61
CA GLU A 21 -1.01 6.57 -14.66
C GLU A 21 -1.59 6.43 -13.25
N GLU A 22 -2.91 6.32 -13.15
CA GLU A 22 -3.61 6.09 -11.87
C GLU A 22 -3.26 4.74 -11.28
N ARG A 23 -3.17 3.70 -12.12
CA ARG A 23 -2.70 2.37 -11.68
C ARG A 23 -1.29 2.43 -11.13
N ILE A 24 -0.36 3.08 -11.84
CA ILE A 24 1.03 3.23 -11.40
C ILE A 24 1.09 3.98 -10.06
N ARG A 25 0.31 5.05 -9.89
CA ARG A 25 0.26 5.80 -8.62
C ARG A 25 -0.16 4.91 -7.47
N VAL A 26 -1.26 4.17 -7.62
CA VAL A 26 -1.79 3.27 -6.59
C VAL A 26 -0.79 2.17 -6.24
N GLU A 27 -0.18 1.51 -7.23
CA GLU A 27 0.79 0.44 -6.95
C GLU A 27 2.08 0.97 -6.31
N GLN A 28 2.54 2.17 -6.67
CA GLN A 28 3.68 2.80 -5.99
C GLN A 28 3.40 3.13 -4.52
N GLU A 29 2.17 3.53 -4.18
CA GLU A 29 1.75 3.74 -2.78
C GLU A 29 1.71 2.42 -2.02
N ARG A 30 1.14 1.38 -2.62
CA ARG A 30 1.09 0.03 -2.04
C ARG A 30 2.48 -0.55 -1.76
N ASP A 31 3.41 -0.38 -2.69
CA ASP A 31 4.80 -0.83 -2.51
C ASP A 31 5.47 -0.11 -1.32
N LYS A 32 5.26 1.20 -1.18
CA LYS A 32 5.79 1.97 -0.03
C LYS A 32 5.20 1.49 1.29
N GLU A 33 3.89 1.24 1.33
CA GLU A 33 3.21 0.73 2.52
C GLU A 33 3.70 -0.67 2.90
N TYR A 34 3.88 -1.56 1.90
CA TYR A 34 4.41 -2.90 2.11
C TYR A 34 5.82 -2.86 2.69
N VAL A 35 6.73 -2.07 2.11
CA VAL A 35 8.10 -1.90 2.62
C VAL A 35 8.09 -1.34 4.03
N LYS A 36 7.26 -0.33 4.31
CA LYS A 36 7.13 0.25 5.66
C LYS A 36 6.63 -0.79 6.66
N SER A 37 5.62 -1.56 6.30
CA SER A 37 5.06 -2.63 7.13
C SER A 37 6.11 -3.66 7.49
N ASN A 38 6.85 -4.17 6.50
CA ASN A 38 7.93 -5.13 6.73
C ASN A 38 9.01 -4.57 7.65
N ASN A 39 9.45 -3.33 7.43
CA ASN A 39 10.46 -2.70 8.29
C ASN A 39 10.00 -2.60 9.75
N MET A 40 8.71 -2.29 9.99
CA MET A 40 8.14 -2.26 11.35
C MET A 40 8.11 -3.66 11.97
N VAL A 41 7.71 -4.68 11.21
CA VAL A 41 7.71 -6.08 11.67
C VAL A 41 9.13 -6.53 12.03
N ASP A 42 10.11 -6.25 11.18
CA ASP A 42 11.50 -6.59 11.41
C ASP A 42 12.06 -5.89 12.66
N GLU A 43 11.68 -4.63 12.88
CA GLU A 43 12.07 -3.89 14.08
C GLU A 43 11.46 -4.50 15.35
N LEU A 44 10.17 -4.85 15.32
CA LEU A 44 9.51 -5.53 16.43
C LEU A 44 10.14 -6.90 16.70
N GLN A 45 10.47 -7.67 15.65
CA GLN A 45 11.15 -8.95 15.80
C GLN A 45 12.52 -8.80 16.46
N ARG A 46 13.30 -7.78 16.09
CA ARG A 46 14.58 -7.48 16.74
C ARG A 46 14.40 -7.12 18.23
N GLN A 47 13.36 -6.39 18.58
CA GLN A 47 13.08 -6.03 19.98
C GLN A 47 12.63 -7.22 20.83
N VAL A 48 11.86 -8.15 20.25
CA VAL A 48 11.32 -9.32 20.97
C VAL A 48 12.34 -10.46 21.07
N HIS A 49 13.15 -10.68 20.03
CA HIS A 49 14.10 -11.80 19.96
C HIS A 49 15.57 -11.39 20.16
N GLY A 50 15.87 -10.10 20.30
CA GLY A 50 17.23 -9.56 20.49
C GLY A 50 17.76 -9.62 21.93
N GLY A 51 17.33 -10.61 22.71
CA GLY A 51 17.82 -10.93 24.06
C GLY A 51 18.82 -12.08 24.04
#